data_AF-A0A0C3G4T8-F1
#
_entry.id   AF-A0A0C3G4T8-F1
#
_cell.length_a   1.000
_cell.length_b   1.000
_cell.length_c   1.000
_cell.angle_alpha   90.00
_cell.angle_beta   90.00
_cell.angle_gamma   90.00
#
_symmetry.space_group_name_H-M   'P 1'
#
loop_
_entity.id
_entity.type
_entity.pdbx_description
1 polymer ?
#
loop_
_entity_poly.entity_id
_entity_poly.type
_entity_poly.pdbx_seq_one_letter_code
_entity_poly.pdbx_strand_id
1 'polypeptide(L)'
;MIAHLPLASLPNPKKVLVIGGVVHEVLKHDTAAIQVSKTYLPYMSSLLSSPRVTVFIAFQLLHDALAPGGHISTKGECLWIHLPLIRDLKKMTAAIFPIAEYAYTTTPMYPSGQNSFMVCSQDAKRNLRTPDENVHNAIFILPEFGRTMVEDLKIILPLFGKGVGRKPKKKLLLLGSGFVARPCAEYIIRDPSNELTIACRTFASSKALAADLPNATPISLNVTSSANLDAQFASHDLVISLIPYTFHTAVIKSAIKGKTRVFTTSYVFLAMRELDQQAKDVWIVILNEIGLDPGIDHLYVIKTIDEVHAKGGKIKQFLSYGGLPIPEISDNLLSYKFFWSSCGVLLALLNNASYISNSQTASVLKTELMSTAKPYFISSAFTFITYPNRDSVLFKEWYGIPEAETTIRGMLRYQGFPEFIKTHRDWLVGCNSHIISGLQWIGLFSSEKVKPRGGDLLDTLCAQLEMLMRDKEWECDLVMLQHTFIVQWKDGSEQTLTSTLEAYVTRSAVALTVSLPCGIANQLVLNGVFKAPGVQVLYTKETCDPI
;
A
#
# COMPACT_ATOMS: atom_id res chain seq x y z
N MET A 1 -14.48 -21.01 20.87
CA MET A 1 -15.69 -20.63 21.62
C MET A 1 -16.95 -20.47 20.77
N ILE A 2 -17.09 -19.47 19.87
CA ILE A 2 -18.36 -19.21 19.13
C ILE A 2 -18.90 -20.45 18.40
N ALA A 3 -18.01 -21.24 17.79
CA ALA A 3 -18.38 -22.45 17.07
C ALA A 3 -18.61 -23.69 17.96
N HIS A 4 -18.25 -23.67 19.25
CA HIS A 4 -18.25 -24.88 20.08
C HIS A 4 -19.67 -25.33 20.47
N LEU A 5 -20.53 -24.39 20.86
CA LEU A 5 -21.93 -24.66 21.19
C LEU A 5 -22.72 -25.30 20.03
N PRO A 6 -22.69 -24.78 18.79
CA PRO A 6 -23.39 -25.42 17.66
C PRO A 6 -22.74 -26.72 17.18
N LEU A 7 -21.41 -26.90 17.34
CA LEU A 7 -20.76 -28.16 16.97
C LEU A 7 -21.10 -29.29 17.94
N ALA A 8 -21.29 -28.98 19.23
CA ALA A 8 -21.60 -29.96 20.26
C ALA A 8 -23.10 -30.29 20.39
N SER A 9 -23.99 -29.52 19.77
CA SER A 9 -25.41 -29.86 19.65
C SER A 9 -25.72 -30.82 18.49
N LEU A 10 -24.72 -31.16 17.67
CA LEU A 10 -24.81 -32.07 16.53
C LEU A 10 -24.13 -33.42 16.83
N PRO A 11 -24.82 -34.56 16.67
CA PRO A 11 -24.19 -35.86 16.72
C PRO A 11 -23.35 -36.06 15.44
N ASN A 12 -22.02 -35.88 15.55
CA ASN A 12 -21.02 -36.12 14.50
C ASN A 12 -21.09 -35.16 13.27
N PRO A 13 -20.77 -33.86 13.43
CA PRO A 13 -20.80 -32.88 12.33
C PRO A 13 -19.70 -33.15 11.29
N LYS A 14 -20.09 -33.61 10.08
CA LYS A 14 -19.14 -33.94 8.98
C LYS A 14 -18.87 -32.80 7.99
N LYS A 15 -19.76 -31.82 7.88
CA LYS A 15 -19.64 -30.67 6.97
C LYS A 15 -20.05 -29.40 7.72
N VAL A 16 -19.14 -28.45 7.85
CA VAL A 16 -19.32 -27.22 8.62
C VAL A 16 -18.94 -26.03 7.74
N LEU A 17 -19.89 -25.11 7.52
CA LEU A 17 -19.64 -23.83 6.85
C LEU A 17 -19.46 -22.76 7.93
N VAL A 18 -18.27 -22.14 7.98
CA VAL A 18 -17.97 -21.03 8.87
C VAL A 18 -17.97 -19.74 8.06
N ILE A 19 -18.90 -18.84 8.33
CA ILE A 19 -18.99 -17.52 7.69
C ILE A 19 -18.49 -16.48 8.70
N GLY A 20 -17.23 -16.05 8.51
CA GLY A 20 -16.63 -14.88 9.15
C GLY A 20 -16.12 -15.04 10.60
N GLY A 21 -14.94 -14.47 10.84
CA GLY A 21 -14.58 -13.83 12.10
C GLY A 21 -14.31 -12.35 11.79
N VAL A 22 -14.78 -11.41 12.61
CA VAL A 22 -14.51 -9.97 12.45
C VAL A 22 -15.23 -9.27 11.27
N VAL A 23 -16.56 -9.18 11.34
CA VAL A 23 -17.30 -8.06 10.72
C VAL A 23 -18.12 -7.42 11.83
N HIS A 24 -17.49 -6.50 12.56
CA HIS A 24 -18.10 -5.77 13.67
C HIS A 24 -18.59 -4.38 13.29
N GLU A 25 -18.75 -4.07 11.99
CA GLU A 25 -19.33 -2.79 11.57
C GLU A 25 -20.40 -2.83 10.47
N VAL A 26 -20.52 -3.90 9.67
CA VAL A 26 -21.52 -3.91 8.57
C VAL A 26 -22.80 -4.69 8.92
N LEU A 27 -22.83 -5.38 10.06
CA LEU A 27 -23.98 -6.20 10.50
C LEU A 27 -24.86 -5.52 11.57
N LYS A 28 -24.72 -4.22 11.81
CA LYS A 28 -25.53 -3.48 12.81
C LYS A 28 -26.98 -3.18 12.39
N HIS A 29 -27.48 -3.71 11.28
CA HIS A 29 -28.74 -3.22 10.73
C HIS A 29 -29.83 -4.28 10.65
N ASP A 30 -30.38 -4.57 11.82
CA ASP A 30 -31.68 -5.22 11.98
C ASP A 30 -32.82 -4.25 11.63
N THR A 31 -34.05 -4.73 11.47
CA THR A 31 -35.27 -3.96 11.17
C THR A 31 -35.50 -2.78 12.14
N ALA A 32 -35.03 -2.88 13.39
CA ALA A 32 -35.01 -1.77 14.35
C ALA A 32 -34.06 -0.63 13.93
N ALA A 33 -32.91 -0.94 13.33
CA ALA A 33 -31.95 0.06 12.85
C ALA A 33 -32.43 0.79 11.60
N ILE A 34 -33.32 0.19 10.79
CA ILE A 34 -34.00 0.91 9.71
C ILE A 34 -34.89 1.98 10.30
N GLN A 35 -35.64 1.68 11.36
CA GLN A 35 -36.52 2.64 12.02
C GLN A 35 -35.71 3.71 12.77
N VAL A 36 -34.65 3.33 13.48
CA VAL A 36 -33.73 4.24 14.18
C VAL A 36 -32.94 5.09 13.18
N SER A 37 -32.48 4.53 12.05
CA SER A 37 -31.82 5.30 10.99
C SER A 37 -32.80 6.23 10.26
N LYS A 38 -34.08 5.86 10.12
CA LYS A 38 -35.12 6.79 9.66
C LYS A 38 -35.32 7.97 10.62
N THR A 39 -35.17 7.74 11.92
CA THR A 39 -35.32 8.77 12.96
C THR A 39 -34.08 9.66 13.11
N TYR A 40 -32.87 9.08 13.16
CA TYR A 40 -31.64 9.79 13.51
C TYR A 40 -30.67 10.02 12.33
N LEU A 41 -30.83 9.29 11.22
CA LEU A 41 -30.01 9.38 9.99
C LEU A 41 -30.89 9.37 8.70
N PRO A 42 -31.90 10.25 8.60
CA PRO A 42 -32.96 10.17 7.57
C PRO A 42 -32.43 10.28 6.14
N TYR A 43 -31.31 10.98 5.94
CA TYR A 43 -30.68 11.10 4.63
C TYR A 43 -30.13 9.75 4.12
N MET A 44 -29.45 8.99 4.98
CA MET A 44 -28.88 7.68 4.63
C MET A 44 -29.95 6.59 4.43
N SER A 45 -31.05 6.66 5.18
CA SER A 45 -32.14 5.68 5.11
C SER A 45 -33.18 5.96 4.02
N SER A 46 -33.12 7.12 3.35
CA SER A 46 -34.05 7.52 2.29
C SER A 46 -34.14 6.55 1.12
N LEU A 47 -33.01 5.92 0.75
CA LEU A 47 -32.92 4.95 -0.35
C LEU A 47 -33.64 3.62 -0.07
N LEU A 48 -33.86 3.28 1.21
CA LEU A 48 -34.62 2.09 1.60
C LEU A 48 -36.12 2.20 1.27
N SER A 49 -36.61 3.41 1.01
CA SER A 49 -38.01 3.67 0.62
C SER A 49 -38.23 3.61 -0.89
N SER A 50 -37.17 3.37 -1.67
CA SER A 50 -37.26 3.30 -3.13
C SER A 50 -37.98 2.02 -3.57
N PRO A 51 -38.97 2.10 -4.47
CA PRO A 51 -39.63 0.91 -5.04
C PRO A 51 -38.69 0.03 -5.88
N ARG A 52 -37.44 0.48 -6.12
CA ARG A 52 -36.39 -0.29 -6.79
C ARG A 52 -35.52 -1.11 -5.84
N VAL A 53 -35.75 -1.00 -4.53
CA VAL A 53 -34.96 -1.68 -3.50
C VAL A 53 -35.80 -2.74 -2.81
N THR A 54 -35.35 -3.99 -2.88
CA THR A 54 -35.91 -5.12 -2.11
C THR A 54 -34.97 -5.42 -0.95
N VAL A 55 -35.46 -5.28 0.28
CA VAL A 55 -34.67 -5.51 1.50
C VAL A 55 -34.80 -6.98 1.91
N PHE A 56 -33.67 -7.70 1.95
CA PHE A 56 -33.62 -9.08 2.44
C PHE A 56 -33.13 -9.10 3.89
N ILE A 57 -33.87 -9.77 4.77
CA ILE A 57 -33.53 -9.89 6.20
C ILE A 57 -32.54 -11.05 6.37
N ALA A 58 -31.35 -10.76 6.89
CA ALA A 58 -30.18 -11.64 6.88
C ALA A 58 -30.40 -13.06 7.46
N PHE A 59 -31.29 -13.24 8.45
CA PHE A 59 -31.56 -14.54 9.06
C PHE A 59 -32.36 -15.51 8.18
N GLN A 60 -33.22 -15.01 7.29
CA GLN A 60 -33.97 -15.86 6.37
C GLN A 60 -33.05 -16.48 5.33
N LEU A 61 -32.11 -15.70 4.80
CA LEU A 61 -31.08 -16.21 3.88
C LEU A 61 -30.17 -17.24 4.57
N LEU A 62 -29.81 -17.01 5.84
CA LEU A 62 -29.06 -17.99 6.62
C LEU A 62 -29.86 -19.27 6.83
N HIS A 63 -31.16 -19.17 7.15
CA HIS A 63 -32.05 -20.32 7.26
C HIS A 63 -32.08 -21.12 5.96
N ASP A 64 -32.31 -20.46 4.82
CA ASP A 64 -32.50 -21.13 3.52
C ASP A 64 -31.20 -21.78 3.01
N ALA A 65 -30.04 -21.31 3.45
CA ALA A 65 -28.74 -21.87 3.12
C ALA A 65 -28.36 -23.12 3.94
N LEU A 66 -29.11 -23.44 5.01
CA LEU A 66 -28.81 -24.61 5.85
C LEU A 66 -29.21 -25.92 5.15
N ALA A 67 -28.38 -26.94 5.33
CA ALA A 67 -28.79 -28.30 5.04
C ALA A 67 -29.94 -28.73 5.99
N PRO A 68 -30.80 -29.70 5.59
CA PRO A 68 -31.88 -30.18 6.45
C PRO A 68 -31.39 -30.55 7.86
N GLY A 69 -32.03 -29.96 8.88
CA GLY A 69 -31.64 -30.14 10.29
C GLY A 69 -30.45 -29.28 10.73
N GLY A 70 -30.05 -28.28 9.92
CA GLY A 70 -28.96 -27.38 10.22
C GLY A 70 -29.23 -26.41 11.37
N HIS A 71 -28.15 -25.79 11.84
CA HIS A 71 -28.15 -24.85 12.95
C HIS A 71 -27.30 -23.62 12.63
N ILE A 72 -27.65 -22.49 13.25
CA ILE A 72 -26.79 -21.30 13.30
C ILE A 72 -26.48 -20.92 14.73
N SER A 73 -25.34 -20.27 14.93
CA SER A 73 -24.96 -19.58 16.17
C SER A 73 -24.40 -18.22 15.79
N THR A 74 -25.02 -17.16 16.32
CA THR A 74 -24.56 -15.77 16.13
C THR A 74 -24.35 -15.10 17.48
N LYS A 75 -23.55 -14.05 17.57
CA LYS A 75 -23.33 -13.32 18.83
C LYS A 75 -24.64 -12.66 19.28
N GLY A 76 -24.96 -12.79 20.56
CA GLY A 76 -26.21 -12.30 21.16
C GLY A 76 -26.08 -11.02 22.00
N GLU A 77 -24.87 -10.54 22.30
CA GLU A 77 -24.57 -9.43 23.25
C GLU A 77 -24.83 -9.74 24.74
N CYS A 78 -24.19 -8.99 25.64
CA CYS A 78 -24.31 -9.17 27.08
C CYS A 78 -25.73 -8.89 27.62
N LEU A 79 -26.29 -9.86 28.35
CA LEU A 79 -27.63 -9.75 28.95
C LEU A 79 -27.78 -8.61 29.95
N TRP A 80 -26.67 -8.18 30.56
CA TRP A 80 -26.65 -7.07 31.51
C TRP A 80 -26.65 -5.69 30.86
N ILE A 81 -26.32 -5.61 29.56
CA ILE A 81 -26.13 -4.33 28.87
C ILE A 81 -27.29 -4.04 27.92
N HIS A 82 -27.62 -4.99 27.03
CA HIS A 82 -28.57 -4.76 25.93
C HIS A 82 -29.71 -5.77 25.91
N LEU A 83 -30.38 -6.00 27.06
CA LEU A 83 -31.50 -6.94 27.17
C LEU A 83 -32.66 -6.69 26.18
N PRO A 84 -33.07 -5.43 25.89
CA PRO A 84 -34.10 -5.19 24.88
C PRO A 84 -33.70 -5.69 23.49
N LEU A 85 -32.44 -5.48 23.09
CA LEU A 85 -31.90 -5.95 21.81
C LEU A 85 -31.90 -7.48 21.73
N ILE A 86 -31.48 -8.16 22.81
CA ILE A 86 -31.50 -9.62 22.90
C ILE A 86 -32.91 -10.17 22.75
N ARG A 87 -33.90 -9.52 23.37
CA ARG A 87 -35.30 -9.91 23.28
C ARG A 87 -35.83 -9.78 21.86
N ASP A 88 -35.47 -8.70 21.16
CA ASP A 88 -35.92 -8.46 19.80
C ASP A 88 -35.24 -9.41 18.82
N LEU A 89 -33.94 -9.67 19.00
CA LEU A 89 -33.20 -10.70 18.27
C LEU A 89 -33.83 -12.08 18.47
N LYS A 90 -34.20 -12.44 19.70
CA LYS A 90 -34.86 -13.73 19.98
C LYS A 90 -36.21 -13.84 19.29
N LYS A 91 -37.01 -12.77 19.28
CA LYS A 91 -38.31 -12.76 18.59
C LYS A 91 -38.14 -12.94 17.08
N MET A 92 -37.16 -12.25 16.50
CA MET A 92 -36.86 -12.37 15.08
C MET A 92 -36.44 -13.79 14.70
N THR A 93 -35.48 -14.35 15.42
CA THR A 93 -34.98 -15.68 15.09
C THR A 93 -36.03 -16.76 15.35
N ALA A 94 -36.88 -16.61 16.37
CA ALA A 94 -38.01 -17.51 16.61
C ALA A 94 -39.11 -17.43 15.55
N ALA A 95 -39.19 -16.35 14.78
CA ALA A 95 -40.12 -16.25 13.65
C ALA A 95 -39.62 -17.01 12.41
N ILE A 96 -38.32 -17.32 12.35
CA ILE A 96 -37.64 -17.92 11.19
C ILE A 96 -37.30 -19.39 11.47
N PHE A 97 -36.84 -19.69 12.68
CA PHE A 97 -36.39 -21.01 13.08
C PHE A 97 -37.40 -21.67 14.03
N PRO A 98 -37.73 -22.96 13.84
CA PRO A 98 -38.55 -23.74 14.76
C PRO A 98 -38.07 -23.67 16.23
N ILE A 99 -36.76 -23.58 16.44
CA ILE A 99 -36.17 -23.37 17.78
C ILE A 99 -35.12 -22.27 17.69
N ALA A 100 -35.21 -21.29 18.60
CA ALA A 100 -34.21 -20.25 18.81
C ALA A 100 -33.98 -20.00 20.32
N GLU A 101 -32.75 -20.19 20.78
CA GLU A 101 -32.37 -20.05 22.18
C GLU A 101 -31.17 -19.13 22.40
N TYR A 102 -31.18 -18.47 23.55
CA TYR A 102 -30.10 -17.62 23.99
C TYR A 102 -29.19 -18.43 24.94
N ALA A 103 -27.91 -18.48 24.61
CA ALA A 103 -26.86 -19.08 25.42
C ALA A 103 -25.84 -18.02 25.82
N TYR A 104 -25.19 -18.17 26.97
CA TYR A 104 -24.13 -17.26 27.40
C TYR A 104 -22.95 -18.03 27.98
N THR A 105 -21.80 -17.38 28.03
CA THR A 105 -20.59 -17.87 28.69
C THR A 105 -19.85 -16.71 29.34
N THR A 106 -19.29 -16.94 30.52
CA THR A 106 -18.39 -15.99 31.17
C THR A 106 -17.04 -16.01 30.48
N THR A 107 -16.59 -14.85 30.02
CA THR A 107 -15.30 -14.69 29.33
C THR A 107 -14.58 -13.51 29.98
N PRO A 108 -13.56 -13.73 30.83
CA PRO A 108 -12.93 -12.67 31.61
C PRO A 108 -12.35 -11.52 30.77
N MET A 109 -11.92 -11.82 29.55
CA MET A 109 -11.37 -10.84 28.60
C MET A 109 -12.43 -10.08 27.79
N TYR A 110 -13.71 -10.47 27.85
CA TYR A 110 -14.75 -9.74 27.16
C TYR A 110 -15.11 -8.48 27.98
N PRO A 111 -15.33 -7.30 27.37
CA PRO A 111 -15.48 -6.04 28.12
C PRO A 111 -16.54 -6.06 29.23
N SER A 112 -17.59 -6.85 29.06
CA SER A 112 -18.68 -7.02 30.04
C SER A 112 -18.54 -8.24 30.96
N GLY A 113 -17.43 -8.98 30.86
CA GLY A 113 -17.19 -10.26 31.55
C GLY A 113 -18.04 -11.43 31.03
N GLN A 114 -18.99 -11.18 30.12
CA GLN A 114 -19.88 -12.19 29.56
C GLN A 114 -20.08 -12.00 28.06
N ASN A 115 -19.93 -13.10 27.32
CA ASN A 115 -20.28 -13.17 25.91
C ASN A 115 -21.50 -14.07 25.74
N SER A 116 -22.27 -13.85 24.69
CA SER A 116 -23.50 -14.62 24.46
C SER A 116 -23.73 -14.94 22.99
N PHE A 117 -24.67 -15.86 22.77
CA PHE A 117 -24.95 -16.44 21.49
C PHE A 117 -26.46 -16.66 21.33
N MET A 118 -26.98 -16.34 20.14
CA MET A 118 -28.29 -16.78 19.69
C MET A 118 -28.10 -18.03 18.84
N VAL A 119 -28.63 -19.16 19.30
CA VAL A 119 -28.49 -20.47 18.66
C VAL A 119 -29.84 -20.88 18.12
N CYS A 120 -29.92 -21.19 16.83
CA CYS A 120 -31.18 -21.51 16.15
C CYS A 120 -31.08 -22.83 15.37
N SER A 121 -32.20 -23.52 15.19
CA SER A 121 -32.29 -24.81 14.50
C SER A 121 -33.49 -24.90 13.57
N GLN A 122 -33.31 -25.58 12.44
CA GLN A 122 -34.39 -26.07 11.58
C GLN A 122 -35.07 -27.35 12.10
N ASP A 123 -34.46 -28.07 13.05
CA ASP A 123 -35.01 -29.27 13.65
C ASP A 123 -35.77 -28.92 14.93
N ALA A 124 -37.11 -28.99 14.85
CA ALA A 124 -38.02 -28.72 15.95
C ALA A 124 -37.89 -29.70 17.14
N LYS A 125 -37.11 -30.79 17.00
CA LYS A 125 -36.87 -31.75 18.08
C LYS A 125 -35.52 -31.53 18.78
N ARG A 126 -34.70 -30.57 18.34
CA ARG A 126 -33.36 -30.37 18.91
C ARG A 126 -33.41 -29.71 20.28
N ASN A 127 -32.74 -30.30 21.27
CA ASN A 127 -32.47 -29.64 22.54
C ASN A 127 -31.25 -28.70 22.41
N LEU A 128 -31.47 -27.38 22.50
CA LEU A 128 -30.42 -26.36 22.52
C LEU A 128 -30.14 -25.80 23.93
N ARG A 129 -30.84 -26.28 24.96
CA ARG A 129 -30.74 -25.79 26.35
C ARG A 129 -29.78 -26.60 27.20
N THR A 130 -29.55 -27.86 26.84
CA THR A 130 -28.68 -28.77 27.59
C THR A 130 -27.47 -29.13 26.71
N PRO A 131 -26.24 -28.70 27.08
CA PRO A 131 -25.03 -29.16 26.39
C PRO A 131 -24.81 -30.66 26.61
N ASP A 132 -24.21 -31.33 25.63
CA ASP A 132 -23.78 -32.73 25.75
C ASP A 132 -22.73 -32.87 26.87
N GLU A 133 -22.79 -33.94 27.66
CA GLU A 133 -21.82 -34.22 28.75
C GLU A 133 -20.36 -34.25 28.24
N ASN A 134 -20.15 -34.55 26.95
CA ASN A 134 -18.84 -34.57 26.32
C ASN A 134 -18.26 -33.19 25.98
N VAL A 135 -19.01 -32.09 26.16
CA VAL A 135 -18.52 -30.72 25.88
C VAL A 135 -17.26 -30.40 26.68
N HIS A 136 -17.17 -30.88 27.92
CA HIS A 136 -15.98 -30.69 28.76
C HIS A 136 -14.76 -31.48 28.26
N ASN A 137 -14.95 -32.59 27.56
CA ASN A 137 -13.83 -33.32 26.95
C ASN A 137 -13.40 -32.66 25.64
N ALA A 138 -14.35 -32.18 24.84
CA ALA A 138 -14.08 -31.55 23.54
C ALA A 138 -13.25 -30.27 23.63
N ILE A 139 -13.28 -29.54 24.76
CA ILE A 139 -12.43 -28.34 24.96
C ILE A 139 -10.93 -28.69 25.11
N PHE A 140 -10.59 -29.94 25.44
CA PHE A 140 -9.21 -30.41 25.59
C PHE A 140 -8.74 -31.24 24.39
N ILE A 141 -9.61 -31.52 23.42
CA ILE A 141 -9.27 -32.28 22.22
C ILE A 141 -9.01 -31.28 21.08
N LEU A 142 -7.77 -31.28 20.57
CA LEU A 142 -7.45 -30.54 19.36
C LEU A 142 -8.31 -31.07 18.21
N PRO A 143 -8.99 -30.21 17.42
CA PRO A 143 -9.62 -30.68 16.19
C PRO A 143 -8.55 -31.31 15.28
N GLU A 144 -8.93 -32.29 14.46
CA GLU A 144 -7.98 -33.14 13.73
C GLU A 144 -6.92 -32.36 12.95
N PHE A 145 -7.27 -31.21 12.36
CA PHE A 145 -6.32 -30.32 11.70
C PHE A 145 -5.29 -29.72 12.68
N GLY A 146 -5.72 -29.32 13.88
CA GLY A 146 -4.85 -28.81 14.94
C GLY A 146 -3.95 -29.89 15.51
N ARG A 147 -4.49 -31.10 15.75
CA ARG A 147 -3.71 -32.27 16.17
C ARG A 147 -2.62 -32.58 15.14
N THR A 148 -3.00 -32.66 13.87
CA THR A 148 -2.06 -32.96 12.76
C THR A 148 -1.00 -31.86 12.57
N MET A 149 -1.33 -30.60 12.85
CA MET A 149 -0.37 -29.49 12.78
C MET A 149 0.60 -29.46 13.97
N VAL A 150 0.15 -29.83 15.16
CA VAL A 150 0.93 -29.73 16.41
C VAL A 150 1.72 -31.01 16.68
N GLU A 151 1.10 -32.17 16.50
CA GLU A 151 1.69 -33.48 16.85
C GLU A 151 2.36 -34.13 15.63
N ASP A 152 1.69 -34.13 14.48
CA ASP A 152 2.23 -34.78 13.27
C ASP A 152 3.11 -33.82 12.42
N LEU A 153 3.27 -32.56 12.86
CA LEU A 153 4.03 -31.49 12.18
C LEU A 153 3.65 -31.27 10.70
N LYS A 154 2.43 -31.66 10.30
CA LYS A 154 1.92 -31.51 8.94
C LYS A 154 1.14 -30.20 8.82
N ILE A 155 1.61 -29.29 7.98
CA ILE A 155 0.92 -28.02 7.70
C ILE A 155 -0.28 -28.30 6.77
N ILE A 156 -1.50 -28.25 7.30
CA ILE A 156 -2.75 -28.43 6.54
C ILE A 156 -3.56 -27.11 6.45
N LEU A 157 -2.88 -25.97 6.40
CA LEU A 157 -3.54 -24.70 6.08
C LEU A 157 -4.09 -24.76 4.64
N PRO A 158 -5.25 -24.13 4.35
CA PRO A 158 -5.69 -23.94 2.98
C PRO A 158 -4.60 -23.21 2.20
N LEU A 159 -4.01 -23.93 1.23
CA LEU A 159 -3.07 -23.37 0.27
C LEU A 159 -3.87 -22.53 -0.73
N PHE A 160 -4.01 -21.23 -0.44
CA PHE A 160 -4.42 -20.28 -1.47
C PHE A 160 -3.29 -20.19 -2.50
N GLY A 161 -3.57 -20.70 -3.71
CA GLY A 161 -2.60 -20.83 -4.78
C GLY A 161 -1.88 -22.18 -4.81
N LYS A 162 -2.58 -23.26 -5.12
CA LYS A 162 -1.99 -24.45 -5.74
C LYS A 162 -2.95 -25.07 -6.74
N GLY A 163 -2.57 -24.93 -8.01
CA GLY A 163 -3.18 -25.57 -9.15
C GLY A 163 -2.70 -24.83 -10.38
N VAL A 164 -1.75 -25.44 -11.11
CA VAL A 164 -1.48 -25.32 -12.57
C VAL A 164 0.03 -25.48 -12.80
N GLY A 165 0.45 -26.70 -13.18
CA GLY A 165 1.64 -27.00 -13.98
C GLY A 165 3.04 -26.69 -13.41
N ARG A 166 4.06 -27.41 -13.87
CA ARG A 166 5.45 -26.91 -13.79
C ARG A 166 5.54 -25.66 -14.67
N LYS A 167 5.48 -24.47 -14.08
CA LYS A 167 5.80 -23.23 -14.82
C LYS A 167 7.25 -23.29 -15.30
N PRO A 168 7.55 -22.82 -16.52
CA PRO A 168 8.92 -22.72 -16.99
C PRO A 168 9.70 -21.77 -16.07
N LYS A 169 10.95 -22.15 -15.75
CA LYS A 169 11.82 -21.31 -14.93
C LYS A 169 12.04 -19.95 -15.60
N LYS A 170 12.07 -18.88 -14.80
CA LYS A 170 12.31 -17.50 -15.24
C LYS A 170 13.54 -16.95 -14.53
N LYS A 171 14.50 -16.43 -15.29
CA LYS A 171 15.71 -15.82 -14.77
C LYS A 171 15.54 -14.32 -14.68
N LEU A 172 15.63 -13.77 -13.48
CA LEU A 172 15.38 -12.36 -13.19
C LEU A 172 16.64 -11.73 -12.62
N LEU A 173 16.98 -10.53 -13.06
CA LEU A 173 18.11 -9.77 -12.55
C LEU A 173 17.62 -8.55 -11.77
N LEU A 174 17.98 -8.43 -10.51
CA LEU A 174 17.75 -7.24 -9.71
C LEU A 174 19.05 -6.42 -9.60
N LEU A 175 19.08 -5.27 -10.27
CA LEU A 175 20.15 -4.30 -10.15
C LEU A 175 19.88 -3.40 -8.94
N GLY A 176 20.78 -3.43 -7.97
CA GLY A 176 20.72 -2.60 -6.77
C GLY A 176 20.40 -3.41 -5.51
N SER A 177 21.04 -3.01 -4.41
CA SER A 177 20.86 -3.61 -3.08
C SER A 177 20.55 -2.56 -2.02
N GLY A 178 19.82 -1.51 -2.40
CA GLY A 178 19.41 -0.43 -1.50
C GLY A 178 18.15 -0.75 -0.70
N PHE A 179 17.61 0.26 -0.03
CA PHE A 179 16.45 0.13 0.89
C PHE A 179 15.23 -0.56 0.27
N VAL A 180 14.96 -0.32 -1.02
CA VAL A 180 13.80 -0.86 -1.75
C VAL A 180 14.05 -2.24 -2.38
N ALA A 181 15.28 -2.75 -2.37
CA ALA A 181 15.56 -3.99 -3.11
C ALA A 181 15.04 -5.24 -2.38
N ARG A 182 15.03 -5.26 -1.04
CA ARG A 182 14.65 -6.45 -0.26
C ARG A 182 13.17 -6.83 -0.42
N PRO A 183 12.18 -5.92 -0.25
CA PRO A 183 10.78 -6.32 -0.41
C PRO A 183 10.44 -6.71 -1.86
N CYS A 184 11.12 -6.11 -2.85
CA CYS A 184 10.99 -6.51 -4.25
C CYS A 184 11.48 -7.95 -4.47
N ALA A 185 12.68 -8.26 -3.97
CA ALA A 185 13.26 -9.60 -4.05
C ALA A 185 12.38 -10.65 -3.35
N GLU A 186 11.89 -10.34 -2.13
CA GLU A 186 10.98 -11.19 -1.37
C GLU A 186 9.65 -11.44 -2.09
N TYR A 187 9.13 -10.48 -2.84
CA TYR A 187 7.92 -10.68 -3.63
C TYR A 187 8.19 -11.56 -4.85
N ILE A 188 9.30 -11.31 -5.56
CA ILE A 188 9.68 -12.05 -6.77
C ILE A 188 9.83 -13.55 -6.47
N ILE A 189 10.53 -13.91 -5.40
CA ILE A 189 10.81 -15.30 -5.02
C ILE A 189 9.60 -16.05 -4.43
N ARG A 190 8.45 -15.39 -4.25
CA ARG A 190 7.19 -16.07 -3.90
C ARG A 190 6.75 -17.05 -4.98
N ASP A 191 7.06 -16.77 -6.25
CA ASP A 191 6.91 -17.77 -7.31
C ASP A 191 8.18 -18.63 -7.36
N PRO A 192 8.10 -19.93 -7.00
CA PRO A 192 9.27 -20.80 -6.95
C PRO A 192 9.87 -21.10 -8.34
N SER A 193 9.19 -20.73 -9.44
CA SER A 193 9.75 -20.81 -10.78
C SER A 193 10.72 -19.66 -11.11
N ASN A 194 10.80 -18.63 -10.27
CA ASN A 194 11.74 -17.53 -10.44
C ASN A 194 13.12 -17.88 -9.87
N GLU A 195 14.16 -17.65 -10.66
CA GLU A 195 15.57 -17.65 -10.27
C GLU A 195 16.05 -16.21 -10.28
N LEU A 196 16.41 -15.68 -9.11
CA LEU A 196 16.74 -14.27 -8.93
C LEU A 196 18.26 -14.07 -8.81
N THR A 197 18.85 -13.25 -9.65
CA THR A 197 20.23 -12.77 -9.50
C THR A 197 20.20 -11.36 -8.90
N ILE A 198 20.89 -11.15 -7.79
CA ILE A 198 20.99 -9.83 -7.13
C ILE A 198 22.37 -9.25 -7.41
N ALA A 199 22.42 -8.10 -8.06
CA ALA A 199 23.65 -7.48 -8.53
C ALA A 199 23.88 -6.11 -7.89
N CYS A 200 25.08 -5.93 -7.34
CA CYS A 200 25.56 -4.65 -6.81
C CYS A 200 27.07 -4.53 -7.10
N ARG A 201 27.62 -3.31 -7.08
CA ARG A 201 29.07 -3.10 -7.23
C ARG A 201 29.87 -3.77 -6.10
N THR A 202 29.29 -3.84 -4.91
CA THR A 202 29.92 -4.44 -3.73
C THR A 202 29.28 -5.81 -3.47
N PHE A 203 30.04 -6.89 -3.63
CA PHE A 203 29.53 -8.26 -3.44
C PHE A 203 28.95 -8.51 -2.04
N ALA A 204 29.55 -7.93 -0.99
CA ALA A 204 29.03 -8.06 0.37
C ALA A 204 27.59 -7.54 0.50
N SER A 205 27.24 -6.48 -0.23
CA SER A 205 25.89 -5.89 -0.21
C SER A 205 24.87 -6.77 -0.92
N SER A 206 25.20 -7.35 -2.09
CA SER A 206 24.30 -8.29 -2.77
C SER A 206 24.17 -9.60 -1.99
N LYS A 207 25.26 -10.09 -1.38
CA LYS A 207 25.24 -11.28 -0.51
C LYS A 207 24.34 -11.07 0.72
N ALA A 208 24.44 -9.92 1.39
CA ALA A 208 23.59 -9.60 2.52
C ALA A 208 22.10 -9.54 2.12
N LEU A 209 21.78 -8.96 0.96
CA LEU A 209 20.41 -8.90 0.48
C LEU A 209 19.86 -10.28 0.06
N ALA A 210 20.70 -11.15 -0.50
CA ALA A 210 20.33 -12.50 -0.89
C ALA A 210 20.18 -13.47 0.30
N ALA A 211 20.66 -13.09 1.49
CA ALA A 211 20.58 -13.94 2.68
C ALA A 211 19.14 -14.37 2.95
N ASP A 212 18.93 -15.66 3.18
CA ASP A 212 17.64 -16.28 3.48
C ASP A 212 16.58 -16.16 2.38
N LEU A 213 16.94 -15.70 1.17
CA LEU A 213 16.06 -15.73 0.01
C LEU A 213 16.28 -17.03 -0.80
N PRO A 214 15.29 -17.94 -0.87
CA PRO A 214 15.38 -19.10 -1.76
C PRO A 214 15.58 -18.67 -3.21
N ASN A 215 16.36 -19.46 -3.95
CA ASN A 215 16.65 -19.25 -5.38
C ASN A 215 17.25 -17.87 -5.74
N ALA A 216 17.89 -17.20 -4.77
CA ALA A 216 18.58 -15.94 -4.99
C ALA A 216 20.11 -16.13 -5.06
N THR A 217 20.74 -15.61 -6.12
CA THR A 217 22.19 -15.68 -6.34
C THR A 217 22.79 -14.27 -6.30
N PRO A 218 23.68 -13.95 -5.35
CA PRO A 218 24.36 -12.67 -5.31
C PRO A 218 25.53 -12.62 -6.30
N ILE A 219 25.70 -11.49 -6.99
CA ILE A 219 26.87 -11.21 -7.84
C ILE A 219 27.43 -9.81 -7.60
N SER A 220 28.68 -9.60 -8.04
CA SER A 220 29.26 -8.27 -8.19
C SER A 220 29.09 -7.81 -9.63
N LEU A 221 28.54 -6.61 -9.84
CA LEU A 221 28.35 -6.03 -11.16
C LEU A 221 28.55 -4.51 -11.14
N ASN A 222 29.42 -4.03 -12.02
CA ASN A 222 29.53 -2.61 -12.31
C ASN A 222 28.75 -2.27 -13.58
N VAL A 223 27.65 -1.52 -13.42
CA VAL A 223 26.75 -1.12 -14.52
C VAL A 223 27.39 -0.15 -15.52
N THR A 224 28.54 0.44 -15.21
CA THR A 224 29.30 1.27 -16.17
C THR A 224 30.14 0.43 -17.14
N SER A 225 30.30 -0.87 -16.88
CA SER A 225 30.94 -1.81 -17.79
C SER A 225 29.91 -2.40 -18.74
N SER A 226 29.82 -1.85 -19.95
CA SER A 226 28.85 -2.29 -20.97
C SER A 226 28.96 -3.79 -21.28
N ALA A 227 30.17 -4.33 -21.43
CA ALA A 227 30.37 -5.75 -21.73
C ALA A 227 29.80 -6.67 -20.63
N ASN A 228 30.05 -6.34 -19.36
CA ASN A 228 29.55 -7.13 -18.24
C ASN A 228 28.03 -6.99 -18.09
N LEU A 229 27.50 -5.77 -18.26
CA LEU A 229 26.07 -5.51 -18.20
C LEU A 229 25.34 -6.27 -19.32
N ASP A 230 25.80 -6.16 -20.56
CA ASP A 230 25.23 -6.85 -21.73
C ASP A 230 25.19 -8.37 -21.54
N ALA A 231 26.24 -8.96 -20.96
CA ALA A 231 26.29 -10.40 -20.67
C ALA A 231 25.23 -10.82 -19.63
N GLN A 232 24.94 -9.96 -18.64
CA GLN A 232 23.86 -10.22 -17.69
C GLN A 232 22.49 -10.09 -18.36
N PHE A 233 22.29 -9.07 -19.20
CA PHE A 233 21.06 -8.90 -19.96
C PHE A 233 20.74 -10.10 -20.87
N ALA A 234 21.75 -10.62 -21.58
CA ALA A 234 21.59 -11.79 -22.44
C ALA A 234 21.29 -13.10 -21.69
N SER A 235 21.58 -13.17 -20.39
CA SER A 235 21.41 -14.39 -19.57
C SER A 235 20.15 -14.39 -18.71
N HIS A 236 19.36 -13.31 -18.71
CA HIS A 236 18.13 -13.16 -17.93
C HIS A 236 16.94 -12.83 -18.84
N ASP A 237 15.75 -13.23 -18.42
CA ASP A 237 14.48 -12.95 -19.13
C ASP A 237 13.96 -11.53 -18.88
N LEU A 238 14.33 -10.97 -17.73
CA LEU A 238 13.84 -9.71 -17.22
C LEU A 238 14.84 -9.07 -16.25
N VAL A 239 14.97 -7.74 -16.32
CA VAL A 239 15.82 -6.97 -15.42
C VAL A 239 15.01 -5.91 -14.67
N ILE A 240 15.17 -5.84 -13.35
CA ILE A 240 14.63 -4.80 -12.49
C ILE A 240 15.77 -3.85 -12.11
N SER A 241 15.62 -2.56 -12.39
CA SER A 241 16.61 -1.52 -12.11
C SER A 241 16.18 -0.65 -10.93
N LEU A 242 16.74 -0.93 -9.74
CA LEU A 242 16.58 -0.14 -8.51
C LEU A 242 17.88 0.60 -8.14
N ILE A 243 18.66 0.98 -9.15
CA ILE A 243 19.89 1.79 -9.04
C ILE A 243 19.58 3.27 -9.35
N PRO A 244 20.53 4.20 -9.12
CA PRO A 244 20.32 5.61 -9.43
C PRO A 244 19.90 5.85 -10.89
N TYR A 245 18.93 6.78 -11.08
CA TYR A 245 18.31 7.03 -12.39
C TYR A 245 19.28 7.48 -13.48
N THR A 246 20.45 8.01 -13.10
CA THR A 246 21.52 8.41 -14.02
C THR A 246 22.07 7.25 -14.84
N PHE A 247 21.90 6.01 -14.39
CA PHE A 247 22.32 4.81 -15.10
C PHE A 247 21.23 4.22 -16.02
N HIS A 248 19.98 4.68 -15.93
CA HIS A 248 18.87 4.03 -16.64
C HIS A 248 18.99 4.07 -18.17
N THR A 249 19.58 5.12 -18.74
CA THR A 249 19.87 5.17 -20.18
C THR A 249 20.83 4.05 -20.60
N ALA A 250 21.85 3.75 -19.80
CA ALA A 250 22.79 2.67 -20.08
C ALA A 250 22.12 1.29 -19.93
N VAL A 251 21.30 1.12 -18.88
CA VAL A 251 20.48 -0.08 -18.64
C VAL A 251 19.56 -0.34 -19.84
N ILE A 252 18.85 0.67 -20.34
CA ILE A 252 17.94 0.53 -21.49
C ILE A 252 18.72 0.19 -22.77
N LYS A 253 19.89 0.79 -23.00
CA LYS A 253 20.73 0.43 -24.16
C LYS A 253 21.15 -1.04 -24.12
N SER A 254 21.57 -1.55 -22.96
CA SER A 254 21.85 -2.99 -22.79
C SER A 254 20.61 -3.85 -22.94
N ALA A 255 19.44 -3.38 -22.50
CA ALA A 255 18.16 -4.06 -22.68
C ALA A 255 17.80 -4.26 -24.16
N ILE A 256 17.92 -3.20 -24.96
CA ILE A 256 17.67 -3.23 -26.41
C ILE A 256 18.62 -4.23 -27.07
N LYS A 257 19.91 -4.20 -26.70
CA LYS A 257 20.92 -5.12 -27.25
C LYS A 257 20.66 -6.57 -26.86
N GLY A 258 20.28 -6.82 -25.61
CA GLY A 258 19.97 -8.15 -25.08
C GLY A 258 18.57 -8.66 -25.46
N LYS A 259 17.72 -7.80 -26.03
CA LYS A 259 16.28 -8.04 -26.23
C LYS A 259 15.56 -8.46 -24.94
N THR A 260 15.96 -7.85 -23.83
CA THR A 260 15.48 -8.18 -22.48
C THR A 260 14.53 -7.11 -21.99
N ARG A 261 13.50 -7.52 -21.25
CA ARG A 261 12.51 -6.59 -20.66
C ARG A 261 13.09 -5.90 -19.43
N VAL A 262 12.70 -4.65 -19.18
CA VAL A 262 13.21 -3.86 -18.05
C VAL A 262 12.11 -3.16 -17.27
N PHE A 263 12.27 -3.11 -15.94
CA PHE A 263 11.51 -2.20 -15.08
C PHE A 263 12.37 -1.20 -14.32
N THR A 264 11.83 -0.01 -14.12
CA THR A 264 12.42 1.01 -13.24
C THR A 264 11.33 1.68 -12.39
N THR A 265 11.66 2.07 -11.17
CA THR A 265 10.76 2.87 -10.31
C THR A 265 11.01 4.37 -10.47
N SER A 266 11.54 4.79 -11.61
CA SER A 266 12.04 6.16 -11.84
C SER A 266 11.28 6.85 -12.97
N TYR A 267 11.27 8.18 -12.92
CA TYR A 267 10.72 9.02 -13.97
C TYR A 267 11.39 8.78 -15.32
N VAL A 268 10.60 8.90 -16.40
CA VAL A 268 11.11 8.84 -17.77
C VAL A 268 11.57 10.22 -18.23
N PHE A 269 12.89 10.40 -18.34
CA PHE A 269 13.50 11.62 -18.89
C PHE A 269 13.74 11.53 -20.40
N LEU A 270 14.03 12.67 -21.04
CA LEU A 270 14.12 12.79 -22.50
C LEU A 270 15.02 11.73 -23.15
N ALA A 271 16.23 11.53 -22.63
CA ALA A 271 17.17 10.55 -23.17
C ALA A 271 16.69 9.08 -23.04
N MET A 272 15.72 8.77 -22.17
CA MET A 272 15.04 7.48 -22.17
C MET A 272 13.97 7.43 -23.26
N ARG A 273 13.19 8.51 -23.45
CA ARG A 273 12.15 8.60 -24.49
C ARG A 273 12.72 8.49 -25.89
N GLU A 274 13.91 9.04 -26.13
CA GLU A 274 14.63 8.93 -27.41
C GLU A 274 14.98 7.48 -27.79
N LEU A 275 14.98 6.55 -26.83
CA LEU A 275 15.23 5.11 -27.06
C LEU A 275 13.94 4.32 -27.34
N ASP A 276 12.77 4.96 -27.30
CA ASP A 276 11.47 4.30 -27.47
C ASP A 276 11.34 3.59 -28.82
N GLN A 277 11.70 4.26 -29.92
CA GLN A 277 11.63 3.65 -31.24
C GLN A 277 12.55 2.43 -31.35
N GLN A 278 13.78 2.52 -30.82
CA GLN A 278 14.71 1.39 -30.82
C GLN A 278 14.19 0.20 -30.01
N ALA A 279 13.52 0.46 -28.88
CA ALA A 279 12.88 -0.57 -28.07
C ALA A 279 11.66 -1.21 -28.78
N LYS A 280 10.90 -0.41 -29.55
CA LYS A 280 9.80 -0.90 -30.41
C LYS A 280 10.32 -1.78 -31.54
N ASP A 281 11.41 -1.38 -32.19
CA ASP A 281 12.01 -2.11 -33.32
C ASP A 281 12.47 -3.53 -32.93
N VAL A 282 12.93 -3.72 -31.69
CA VAL A 282 13.33 -5.03 -31.15
C VAL A 282 12.24 -5.72 -30.32
N TRP A 283 11.05 -5.13 -30.24
CA TRP A 283 9.87 -5.64 -29.54
C TRP A 283 10.11 -5.96 -28.04
N ILE A 284 10.69 -5.03 -27.29
CA ILE A 284 10.84 -5.16 -25.84
C ILE A 284 9.95 -4.20 -25.07
N VAL A 285 9.54 -4.64 -23.88
CA VAL A 285 8.77 -3.82 -22.92
C VAL A 285 9.75 -3.20 -21.93
N ILE A 286 9.69 -1.87 -21.81
CA ILE A 286 10.43 -1.10 -20.80
C ILE A 286 9.38 -0.32 -19.99
N LEU A 287 8.96 -0.87 -18.84
CA LEU A 287 7.94 -0.22 -18.00
C LEU A 287 8.63 0.56 -16.87
N ASN A 288 8.33 1.84 -16.77
CA ASN A 288 8.93 2.76 -15.81
C ASN A 288 7.86 3.27 -14.84
N GLU A 289 8.28 4.13 -13.91
CA GLU A 289 7.34 4.81 -13.02
C GLU A 289 6.45 3.82 -12.26
N ILE A 290 7.02 2.69 -11.80
CA ILE A 290 6.33 1.61 -11.07
C ILE A 290 6.76 1.54 -9.60
N GLY A 291 6.82 2.69 -8.93
CA GLY A 291 7.11 2.82 -7.49
C GLY A 291 5.94 3.39 -6.71
N LEU A 292 6.24 4.31 -5.80
CA LEU A 292 5.24 5.07 -5.03
C LEU A 292 4.89 6.38 -5.74
N ASP A 293 5.91 7.23 -5.92
CA ASP A 293 5.85 8.53 -6.61
C ASP A 293 7.20 8.70 -7.32
N PRO A 294 7.31 8.29 -8.59
CA PRO A 294 6.22 7.91 -9.50
C PRO A 294 5.81 6.42 -9.43
N GLY A 295 4.50 6.15 -9.43
CA GLY A 295 3.88 4.82 -9.52
C GLY A 295 2.47 4.76 -8.96
N ILE A 296 2.31 4.37 -7.70
CA ILE A 296 1.00 4.30 -7.03
C ILE A 296 0.22 5.61 -7.21
N ASP A 297 0.90 6.76 -7.17
CA ASP A 297 0.27 8.04 -7.43
C ASP A 297 -0.42 8.10 -8.80
N HIS A 298 0.22 7.61 -9.87
CA HIS A 298 -0.40 7.55 -11.20
C HIS A 298 -1.62 6.64 -11.22
N LEU A 299 -1.56 5.48 -10.57
CA LEU A 299 -2.66 4.50 -10.54
C LEU A 299 -3.97 5.13 -10.05
N TYR A 300 -3.91 5.79 -8.89
CA TYR A 300 -5.11 6.36 -8.25
C TYR A 300 -5.53 7.69 -8.88
N VAL A 301 -4.60 8.43 -9.49
CA VAL A 301 -4.94 9.61 -10.29
C VAL A 301 -5.72 9.21 -11.53
N ILE A 302 -5.21 8.27 -12.34
CA ILE A 302 -5.89 7.80 -13.54
C ILE A 302 -7.24 7.18 -13.20
N LYS A 303 -7.30 6.34 -12.17
CA LYS A 303 -8.56 5.74 -11.70
C LYS A 303 -9.62 6.81 -11.40
N THR A 304 -9.26 7.83 -10.62
CA THR A 304 -10.23 8.85 -10.18
C THR A 304 -10.66 9.74 -11.35
N ILE A 305 -9.74 10.13 -12.23
CA ILE A 305 -10.04 10.92 -13.42
C ILE A 305 -10.99 10.16 -14.34
N ASP A 306 -10.70 8.87 -14.63
CA ASP A 306 -11.56 8.01 -15.45
C ASP A 306 -12.98 7.90 -14.86
N GLU A 307 -13.11 7.66 -13.56
CA GLU A 307 -14.42 7.57 -12.89
C GLU A 307 -15.22 8.87 -12.94
N VAL A 308 -14.55 10.02 -12.85
CA VAL A 308 -15.17 11.35 -12.96
C VAL A 308 -15.62 11.61 -14.40
N HIS A 309 -14.73 11.42 -15.38
CA HIS A 309 -15.02 11.64 -16.80
C HIS A 309 -16.10 10.69 -17.31
N ALA A 310 -16.15 9.43 -16.85
CA ALA A 310 -17.19 8.47 -17.20
C ALA A 310 -18.59 8.91 -16.74
N LYS A 311 -18.66 9.64 -15.62
CA LYS A 311 -19.90 10.29 -15.13
C LYS A 311 -20.13 11.67 -15.78
N GLY A 312 -19.20 12.09 -16.63
CA GLY A 312 -19.14 13.37 -17.33
C GLY A 312 -18.95 14.58 -16.42
N GLY A 313 -18.28 14.39 -15.29
CA GLY A 313 -17.68 15.47 -14.53
C GLY A 313 -16.40 15.98 -15.20
N LYS A 314 -15.93 17.14 -14.74
CA LYS A 314 -14.73 17.84 -15.22
C LYS A 314 -13.79 18.09 -14.06
N ILE A 315 -12.50 17.78 -14.24
CA ILE A 315 -11.48 18.03 -13.21
C ILE A 315 -11.03 19.49 -13.32
N LYS A 316 -11.55 20.37 -12.44
CA LYS A 316 -11.20 21.79 -12.41
C LYS A 316 -9.84 22.04 -11.78
N GLN A 317 -9.53 21.32 -10.70
CA GLN A 317 -8.22 21.40 -10.04
C GLN A 317 -7.74 20.00 -9.67
N PHE A 318 -6.45 19.75 -9.88
CA PHE A 318 -5.75 18.55 -9.48
C PHE A 318 -4.52 18.90 -8.65
N LEU A 319 -4.48 18.39 -7.41
CA LEU A 319 -3.36 18.52 -6.50
C LEU A 319 -2.91 17.12 -6.08
N SER A 320 -1.60 16.86 -6.05
CA SER A 320 -1.05 15.60 -5.58
C SER A 320 0.20 15.84 -4.74
N TYR A 321 0.16 15.42 -3.49
CA TYR A 321 1.26 15.61 -2.56
C TYR A 321 1.69 14.28 -1.94
N GLY A 322 2.95 13.91 -2.17
CA GLY A 322 3.58 12.72 -1.60
C GLY A 322 4.68 13.10 -0.60
N GLY A 323 4.76 12.40 0.51
CA GLY A 323 5.78 12.62 1.53
C GLY A 323 6.08 11.36 2.33
N LEU A 324 7.26 11.36 2.93
CA LEU A 324 7.73 10.31 3.83
C LEU A 324 7.93 10.88 5.24
N PRO A 325 6.84 11.24 5.96
CA PRO A 325 6.97 11.74 7.32
C PRO A 325 7.32 10.63 8.33
N ILE A 326 7.81 10.99 9.52
CA ILE A 326 7.66 10.14 10.72
C ILE A 326 6.95 10.97 11.80
N PRO A 327 5.77 10.56 12.30
CA PRO A 327 5.05 11.30 13.35
C PRO A 327 5.71 11.17 14.73
N GLU A 328 6.33 10.03 15.03
CA GLU A 328 6.68 9.63 16.40
C GLU A 328 8.18 9.79 16.76
N ILE A 329 9.06 10.00 15.77
CA ILE A 329 10.53 9.91 15.96
C ILE A 329 11.30 11.01 15.22
N SER A 330 10.67 12.16 15.02
CA SER A 330 11.32 13.36 14.50
C SER A 330 12.19 14.06 15.57
N ASP A 331 12.86 13.31 16.45
CA ASP A 331 13.84 13.83 17.43
C ASP A 331 15.15 14.29 16.77
N ASN A 332 15.06 14.83 15.56
CA ASN A 332 16.14 15.50 14.86
C ASN A 332 15.65 16.82 14.27
N LEU A 333 16.57 17.75 14.07
CA LEU A 333 16.28 19.14 13.71
C LEU A 333 15.75 19.33 12.28
N LEU A 334 15.74 18.26 11.47
CA LEU A 334 15.15 18.25 10.14
C LEU A 334 13.72 17.66 10.13
N SER A 335 13.27 17.08 11.24
CA SER A 335 12.05 16.27 11.31
C SER A 335 11.93 15.27 10.14
N TYR A 336 13.07 14.67 9.76
CA TYR A 336 13.21 13.82 8.58
C TYR A 336 14.21 12.69 8.83
N LYS A 337 14.07 11.55 8.15
CA LYS A 337 15.07 10.48 8.10
C LYS A 337 15.20 9.95 6.68
N PHE A 338 16.33 9.31 6.36
CA PHE A 338 16.58 8.82 5.00
C PHE A 338 16.09 7.38 4.81
N PHE A 339 14.96 7.25 4.10
CA PHE A 339 14.39 5.96 3.68
C PHE A 339 14.75 5.58 2.23
N TRP A 340 15.41 6.49 1.53
CA TRP A 340 15.88 6.35 0.16
C TRP A 340 17.17 7.16 0.00
N SER A 341 17.67 7.31 -1.23
CA SER A 341 18.94 7.98 -1.50
C SER A 341 19.00 9.39 -0.89
N SER A 342 19.91 9.61 0.07
CA SER A 342 20.16 10.90 0.71
C SER A 342 20.55 11.99 -0.29
N CYS A 343 21.46 11.65 -1.21
CA CYS A 343 21.83 12.50 -2.33
C CYS A 343 20.62 12.83 -3.21
N GLY A 344 19.75 11.85 -3.47
CA GLY A 344 18.48 12.06 -4.15
C GLY A 344 17.56 13.06 -3.45
N VAL A 345 17.44 12.98 -2.12
CA VAL A 345 16.66 13.94 -1.30
C VAL A 345 17.23 15.35 -1.46
N LEU A 346 18.53 15.53 -1.25
CA LEU A 346 19.16 16.84 -1.28
C LEU A 346 19.12 17.48 -2.68
N LEU A 347 19.38 16.69 -3.72
CA LEU A 347 19.27 17.16 -5.11
C LEU A 347 17.83 17.50 -5.49
N ALA A 348 16.83 16.80 -4.93
CA ALA A 348 15.44 17.12 -5.19
C ALA A 348 15.04 18.53 -4.70
N LEU A 349 15.67 19.01 -3.63
CA LEU A 349 15.48 20.37 -3.09
C LEU A 349 16.12 21.46 -3.95
N LEU A 350 16.95 21.09 -4.92
CA LEU A 350 17.61 22.00 -5.87
C LEU A 350 16.93 22.04 -7.23
N ASN A 351 15.80 21.35 -7.40
CA ASN A 351 15.03 21.40 -8.63
C ASN A 351 14.28 22.73 -8.75
N ASN A 352 14.13 23.21 -9.98
CA ASN A 352 13.06 24.15 -10.30
C ASN A 352 11.72 23.41 -10.27
N ALA A 353 10.64 24.15 -10.07
CA ALA A 353 9.30 23.61 -10.23
C ALA A 353 8.48 24.41 -11.25
N SER A 354 7.58 23.75 -11.96
CA SER A 354 6.64 24.41 -12.86
C SER A 354 5.29 23.71 -12.76
N TYR A 355 4.19 24.46 -12.82
CA TYR A 355 2.84 23.92 -12.62
C TYR A 355 1.81 24.84 -13.25
N ILE A 356 0.57 24.36 -13.36
CA ILE A 356 -0.55 25.16 -13.85
C ILE A 356 -1.34 25.67 -12.64
N SER A 357 -1.64 26.96 -12.61
CA SER A 357 -2.46 27.61 -11.59
C SER A 357 -3.31 28.69 -12.26
N ASN A 358 -4.62 28.68 -12.02
CA ASN A 358 -5.58 29.60 -12.65
C ASN A 358 -5.42 29.66 -14.19
N SER A 359 -5.24 28.50 -14.82
CA SER A 359 -5.01 28.30 -16.26
C SER A 359 -3.73 28.93 -16.82
N GLN A 360 -2.80 29.36 -15.95
CA GLN A 360 -1.51 29.91 -16.35
C GLN A 360 -0.36 29.03 -15.85
N THR A 361 0.71 28.97 -16.63
CA THR A 361 1.95 28.30 -16.22
C THR A 361 2.67 29.18 -15.20
N ALA A 362 2.85 28.65 -13.99
CA ALA A 362 3.71 29.22 -12.96
C ALA A 362 5.04 28.46 -12.94
N SER A 363 6.13 29.18 -12.67
CA SER A 363 7.46 28.60 -12.49
C SER A 363 8.09 29.13 -11.21
N VAL A 364 8.81 28.25 -10.51
CA VAL A 364 9.48 28.54 -9.24
C VAL A 364 10.93 28.13 -9.39
N LEU A 365 11.83 29.08 -9.18
CA LEU A 365 13.27 28.82 -9.21
C LEU A 365 13.70 28.03 -7.97
N LYS A 366 14.73 27.21 -8.10
CA LYS A 366 15.34 26.46 -6.98
C LYS A 366 15.70 27.32 -5.77
N THR A 367 16.03 28.60 -5.98
CA THR A 367 16.35 29.58 -4.91
C THR A 367 15.11 30.00 -4.10
N GLU A 368 13.92 29.86 -4.68
CA GLU A 368 12.67 30.31 -4.09
C GLU A 368 11.79 29.14 -3.63
N LEU A 369 12.10 27.92 -4.06
CA LEU A 369 11.30 26.72 -3.84
C LEU A 369 10.83 26.55 -2.39
N MET A 370 11.75 26.61 -1.42
CA MET A 370 11.41 26.45 0.00
C MET A 370 10.56 27.62 0.54
N SER A 371 10.63 28.81 -0.05
CA SER A 371 9.78 29.96 0.32
C SER A 371 8.34 29.80 -0.16
N THR A 372 8.06 28.84 -1.06
CA THR A 372 6.70 28.55 -1.53
C THR A 372 5.96 27.54 -0.68
N ALA A 373 6.61 26.98 0.35
CA ALA A 373 6.02 26.01 1.26
C ALA A 373 4.77 26.59 1.95
N LYS A 374 3.67 25.83 1.93
CA LYS A 374 2.39 26.23 2.56
C LYS A 374 1.87 25.12 3.46
N PRO A 375 1.22 25.44 4.59
CA PRO A 375 0.50 24.45 5.38
C PRO A 375 -0.51 23.66 4.53
N TYR A 376 -0.59 22.36 4.76
CA TYR A 376 -1.52 21.47 4.08
C TYR A 376 -2.19 20.55 5.10
N PHE A 377 -3.50 20.64 5.20
CA PHE A 377 -4.27 19.92 6.21
C PHE A 377 -4.84 18.62 5.63
N ILE A 378 -4.46 17.49 6.23
CA ILE A 378 -5.03 16.16 5.94
C ILE A 378 -5.91 15.70 7.11
N SER A 379 -5.35 15.73 8.31
CA SER A 379 -6.05 15.42 9.56
C SER A 379 -5.41 16.19 10.72
N SER A 380 -6.09 16.27 11.86
CA SER A 380 -5.57 16.93 13.06
C SER A 380 -4.35 16.25 13.67
N ALA A 381 -4.00 15.03 13.22
CA ALA A 381 -2.82 14.31 13.70
C ALA A 381 -1.51 14.82 13.07
N PHE A 382 -1.58 15.64 12.01
CA PHE A 382 -0.42 16.02 11.22
C PHE A 382 -0.30 17.54 11.00
N THR A 383 0.93 18.03 11.04
CA THR A 383 1.31 19.42 10.75
C THR A 383 2.13 19.50 9.47
N PHE A 384 1.50 19.18 8.35
CA PHE A 384 2.18 19.11 7.06
C PHE A 384 2.30 20.47 6.38
N ILE A 385 3.38 20.60 5.62
CA ILE A 385 3.61 21.63 4.63
C ILE A 385 3.83 20.98 3.26
N THR A 386 3.49 21.71 2.20
CA THR A 386 3.67 21.27 0.82
C THR A 386 4.38 22.33 0.00
N TYR A 387 5.19 21.88 -0.96
CA TYR A 387 5.80 22.71 -2.00
C TYR A 387 5.78 21.97 -3.34
N PRO A 388 5.71 22.67 -4.48
CA PRO A 388 5.66 22.03 -5.80
C PRO A 388 6.97 21.28 -6.08
N ASN A 389 6.91 20.23 -6.91
CA ASN A 389 8.06 19.38 -7.20
C ASN A 389 8.19 19.15 -8.71
N ARG A 390 9.37 19.50 -9.27
CA ARG A 390 9.66 19.36 -10.71
C ARG A 390 8.58 20.01 -11.59
N ASP A 391 8.48 19.55 -12.83
CA ASP A 391 7.50 20.03 -13.79
C ASP A 391 6.20 19.21 -13.72
N SER A 392 5.11 19.89 -13.39
CA SER A 392 3.75 19.37 -13.34
C SER A 392 2.92 19.75 -14.58
N VAL A 393 3.43 20.61 -15.48
CA VAL A 393 2.65 21.20 -16.59
C VAL A 393 2.14 20.12 -17.54
N LEU A 394 2.99 19.16 -17.90
CA LEU A 394 2.66 18.11 -18.86
C LEU A 394 1.65 17.09 -18.32
N PHE A 395 1.44 17.01 -17.01
CA PHE A 395 0.44 16.10 -16.43
C PHE A 395 -0.99 16.45 -16.82
N LYS A 396 -1.25 17.70 -17.22
CA LYS A 396 -2.53 18.09 -17.80
C LYS A 396 -2.85 17.32 -19.07
N GLU A 397 -1.85 17.15 -19.93
CA GLU A 397 -1.96 16.37 -21.16
C GLU A 397 -1.88 14.87 -20.87
N TRP A 398 -0.89 14.44 -20.08
CA TRP A 398 -0.64 13.02 -19.81
C TRP A 398 -1.79 12.33 -19.09
N TYR A 399 -2.49 13.02 -18.18
CA TYR A 399 -3.66 12.48 -17.50
C TYR A 399 -4.98 12.77 -18.22
N GLY A 400 -4.95 13.41 -19.40
CA GLY A 400 -6.14 13.68 -20.18
C GLY A 400 -7.12 14.65 -19.52
N ILE A 401 -6.63 15.66 -18.78
CA ILE A 401 -7.45 16.68 -18.08
C ILE A 401 -7.27 18.10 -18.66
N PRO A 402 -7.50 18.32 -19.98
CA PRO A 402 -7.32 19.64 -20.60
C PRO A 402 -8.22 20.74 -20.00
N GLU A 403 -9.26 20.37 -19.28
CA GLU A 403 -10.18 21.27 -18.57
C GLU A 403 -9.66 21.77 -17.21
N ALA A 404 -8.56 21.20 -16.70
CA ALA A 404 -7.98 21.60 -15.43
C ALA A 404 -7.36 22.99 -15.49
N GLU A 405 -7.76 23.85 -14.56
CA GLU A 405 -7.24 25.20 -14.36
C GLU A 405 -6.04 25.19 -13.40
N THR A 406 -5.94 24.16 -12.55
CA THR A 406 -4.82 23.99 -11.63
C THR A 406 -4.34 22.54 -11.68
N THR A 407 -3.03 22.34 -11.82
CA THR A 407 -2.38 21.02 -11.89
C THR A 407 -1.05 21.12 -11.16
N ILE A 408 -0.98 20.58 -9.94
CA ILE A 408 0.20 20.66 -9.08
C ILE A 408 0.53 19.26 -8.54
N ARG A 409 1.75 18.79 -8.82
CA ARG A 409 2.37 17.70 -8.07
C ARG A 409 3.46 18.27 -7.18
N GLY A 410 3.52 17.81 -5.95
CA GLY A 410 4.39 18.39 -4.93
C GLY A 410 4.84 17.39 -3.87
N MET A 411 5.72 17.89 -3.02
CA MET A 411 6.24 17.16 -1.87
C MET A 411 5.52 17.57 -0.61
N LEU A 412 5.35 16.62 0.30
CA LEU A 412 4.84 16.81 1.65
C LEU A 412 5.96 16.60 2.68
N ARG A 413 6.06 17.52 3.65
CA ARG A 413 7.03 17.49 4.77
C ARG A 413 6.35 17.99 6.04
N TYR A 414 6.99 17.78 7.19
CA TYR A 414 6.58 18.47 8.41
C TYR A 414 7.04 19.93 8.42
N GLN A 415 6.32 20.74 9.19
CA GLN A 415 6.70 22.11 9.51
C GLN A 415 8.13 22.17 10.10
N GLY A 416 8.89 23.23 9.79
CA GLY A 416 10.29 23.43 10.20
C GLY A 416 11.33 22.95 9.18
N PHE A 417 10.94 22.03 8.28
CA PHE A 417 11.85 21.52 7.24
C PHE A 417 12.30 22.61 6.24
N PRO A 418 11.41 23.41 5.62
CA PRO A 418 11.83 24.43 4.66
C PRO A 418 12.77 25.50 5.23
N GLU A 419 12.53 25.91 6.49
CA GLU A 419 13.33 26.90 7.20
C GLU A 419 14.76 26.43 7.38
N PHE A 420 14.95 25.17 7.79
CA PHE A 420 16.27 24.57 7.95
C PHE A 420 17.04 24.50 6.62
N ILE A 421 16.39 24.02 5.57
CA ILE A 421 17.01 23.87 4.24
C ILE A 421 17.43 25.22 3.67
N LYS A 422 16.59 26.25 3.82
CA LYS A 422 16.89 27.62 3.35
C LYS A 422 18.17 28.15 3.98
N THR A 423 18.34 27.96 5.29
CA THR A 423 19.54 28.43 5.99
C THR A 423 20.80 27.65 5.64
N HIS A 424 20.70 26.34 5.38
CA HIS A 424 21.84 25.54 4.93
C HIS A 424 22.37 26.03 3.57
N ARG A 425 21.47 26.50 2.69
CA ARG A 425 21.82 27.04 1.38
C ARG A 425 22.43 28.44 1.45
N ASP A 426 21.87 29.32 2.29
CA ASP A 426 22.20 30.76 2.30
C ASP A 426 23.39 31.09 3.24
N TRP A 427 24.21 30.10 3.64
CA TRP A 427 25.44 30.25 4.44
C TRP A 427 25.32 31.24 5.61
N LEU A 428 24.38 30.94 6.50
CA LEU A 428 24.24 31.55 7.82
C LEU A 428 23.75 33.01 7.91
N VAL A 429 23.31 33.66 6.83
CA VAL A 429 22.79 35.04 6.93
C VAL A 429 21.43 35.05 7.64
N GLY A 430 21.38 35.56 8.87
CA GLY A 430 20.14 35.74 9.65
C GLY A 430 19.68 34.52 10.48
N CYS A 431 20.60 33.64 10.88
CA CYS A 431 20.26 32.40 11.59
C CYS A 431 19.62 32.60 12.96
N ASN A 432 18.53 31.87 13.22
CA ASN A 432 18.04 31.64 14.57
C ASN A 432 18.86 30.51 15.25
N SER A 433 18.99 30.58 16.57
CA SER A 433 19.65 29.61 17.47
C SER A 433 19.36 28.14 17.14
N HIS A 434 18.13 27.83 16.73
CA HIS A 434 17.68 26.48 16.39
C HIS A 434 18.46 25.86 15.21
N ILE A 435 18.78 26.66 14.19
CA ILE A 435 19.49 26.16 13.00
C ILE A 435 20.97 25.97 13.27
N ILE A 436 21.59 26.87 14.03
CA ILE A 436 22.99 26.75 14.44
C ILE A 436 23.19 25.47 15.26
N SER A 437 22.25 25.17 16.18
CA SER A 437 22.23 23.91 16.92
C SER A 437 22.16 22.69 16.00
N GLY A 438 21.46 22.78 14.86
CA GLY A 438 21.39 21.70 13.88
C GLY A 438 22.66 21.47 13.10
N LEU A 439 23.35 22.53 12.69
CA LEU A 439 24.65 22.41 12.04
C LEU A 439 25.71 21.85 13.01
N GLN A 440 25.62 22.22 14.29
CA GLN A 440 26.42 21.61 15.37
C GLN A 440 26.12 20.12 15.52
N TRP A 441 24.85 19.73 15.56
CA TRP A 441 24.42 18.34 15.68
C TRP A 441 24.88 17.47 14.50
N ILE A 442 24.87 18.01 13.26
CA ILE A 442 25.43 17.33 12.08
C ILE A 442 26.95 17.11 12.22
N GLY A 443 27.61 17.84 13.12
CA GLY A 443 29.05 17.78 13.35
C GLY A 443 29.86 18.72 12.46
N LEU A 444 29.21 19.68 11.77
CA LEU A 444 29.90 20.62 10.87
C LEU A 444 30.88 21.55 11.58
N PHE A 445 30.68 21.78 12.89
CA PHE A 445 31.59 22.56 13.73
C PHE A 445 32.41 21.69 14.69
N SER A 446 32.38 20.37 14.50
CA SER A 446 33.19 19.44 15.29
C SER A 446 34.66 19.47 14.85
N SER A 447 35.56 19.03 15.72
CA SER A 447 36.97 18.81 15.39
C SER A 447 37.23 17.42 14.77
N GLU A 448 36.19 16.60 14.59
CA GLU A 448 36.32 15.27 14.01
C GLU A 448 36.70 15.35 12.53
N LYS A 449 37.68 14.54 12.11
CA LYS A 449 38.09 14.51 10.71
C LYS A 449 37.02 13.82 9.88
N VAL A 450 36.50 14.55 8.89
CA VAL A 450 35.56 14.00 7.91
C VAL A 450 36.22 12.89 7.09
N LYS A 451 35.49 11.83 6.78
CA LYS A 451 35.90 10.78 5.85
C LYS A 451 35.32 11.11 4.46
N PRO A 452 36.13 11.60 3.50
CA PRO A 452 35.60 11.97 2.19
C PRO A 452 34.99 10.77 1.48
N ARG A 453 33.82 10.96 0.88
CA ARG A 453 33.15 9.98 0.03
C ARG A 453 33.02 10.55 -1.38
N GLY A 454 33.28 9.75 -2.40
CA GLY A 454 33.09 10.14 -3.81
C GLY A 454 34.04 11.20 -4.34
N GLY A 455 34.82 11.87 -3.49
CA GLY A 455 35.70 12.97 -3.88
C GLY A 455 34.99 14.34 -3.96
N ASP A 456 33.73 14.44 -3.53
CA ASP A 456 32.98 15.70 -3.47
C ASP A 456 32.32 15.95 -2.09
N LEU A 457 31.92 17.20 -1.87
CA LEU A 457 31.35 17.65 -0.60
C LEU A 457 29.94 17.11 -0.35
N LEU A 458 29.14 16.91 -1.40
CA LEU A 458 27.76 16.46 -1.29
C LEU A 458 27.70 15.01 -0.84
N ASP A 459 28.48 14.12 -1.47
CA ASP A 459 28.60 12.72 -1.11
C ASP A 459 29.16 12.55 0.30
N THR A 460 30.09 13.42 0.69
CA THR A 460 30.66 13.45 2.03
C THR A 460 29.62 13.88 3.08
N LEU A 461 28.85 14.93 2.81
CA LEU A 461 27.74 15.35 3.68
C LEU A 461 26.65 14.26 3.75
N CYS A 462 26.31 13.63 2.62
CA CYS A 462 25.35 12.54 2.56
C CYS A 462 25.79 11.37 3.46
N ALA A 463 27.07 11.00 3.47
CA ALA A 463 27.59 9.96 4.34
C ALA A 463 27.41 10.29 5.82
N GLN A 464 27.67 11.54 6.22
CA GLN A 464 27.47 12.01 7.59
C GLN A 464 25.99 11.98 7.98
N LEU A 465 25.12 12.50 7.13
CA LEU A 465 23.68 12.53 7.34
C LEU A 465 23.08 11.12 7.37
N GLU A 466 23.55 10.19 6.52
CA GLU A 466 23.16 8.78 6.55
C GLU A 466 23.54 8.08 7.86
N MET A 467 24.61 8.49 8.53
CA MET A 467 24.97 7.95 9.84
C MET A 467 24.03 8.47 10.94
N LEU A 468 23.68 9.75 10.88
CA LEU A 468 22.92 10.44 11.94
C LEU A 468 21.40 10.22 11.83
N MET A 469 20.89 10.05 10.61
CA MET A 469 19.46 10.09 10.29
C MET A 469 18.97 8.80 9.63
N ARG A 470 19.67 7.67 9.83
CA ARG A 470 19.20 6.35 9.45
C ARG A 470 18.31 5.78 10.55
N ASP A 471 17.30 5.04 10.12
CA ASP A 471 16.40 4.36 11.05
C ASP A 471 17.11 3.31 11.89
N LYS A 472 16.68 3.21 13.14
CA LYS A 472 17.00 2.08 14.01
C LYS A 472 16.03 0.93 13.70
N GLU A 473 16.42 -0.31 14.00
CA GLU A 473 15.65 -1.51 13.64
C GLU A 473 14.20 -1.55 14.17
N TRP A 474 13.89 -0.77 15.21
CA TRP A 474 12.56 -0.67 15.82
C TRP A 474 11.73 0.53 15.37
N GLU A 475 12.27 1.38 14.49
CA GLU A 475 11.60 2.60 14.04
C GLU A 475 10.74 2.30 12.81
N CYS A 476 9.52 2.82 12.79
CA CYS A 476 8.59 2.70 11.67
C CYS A 476 8.54 4.04 10.92
N ASP A 477 8.53 3.98 9.59
CA ASP A 477 8.33 5.12 8.71
C ASP A 477 6.86 5.26 8.30
N LEU A 478 6.48 6.46 7.87
CA LEU A 478 5.13 6.74 7.35
C LEU A 478 5.27 7.17 5.89
N VAL A 479 4.38 6.64 5.05
CA VAL A 479 4.10 7.17 3.71
C VAL A 479 2.75 7.87 3.77
N MET A 480 2.75 9.14 3.35
CA MET A 480 1.52 9.91 3.15
C MET A 480 1.47 10.38 1.69
N LEU A 481 0.44 9.97 0.97
CA LEU A 481 0.18 10.40 -0.40
C LEU A 481 -1.30 10.79 -0.49
N GLN A 482 -1.57 12.02 -0.89
CA GLN A 482 -2.94 12.48 -1.10
C GLN A 482 -3.09 13.16 -2.46
N HIS A 483 -4.13 12.74 -3.18
CA HIS A 483 -4.66 13.45 -4.34
C HIS A 483 -5.91 14.22 -3.91
N THR A 484 -6.05 15.44 -4.39
CA THR A 484 -7.27 16.26 -4.27
C THR A 484 -7.75 16.64 -5.66
N PHE A 485 -9.02 16.39 -5.92
CA PHE A 485 -9.69 16.75 -7.17
C PHE A 485 -10.85 17.68 -6.85
N ILE A 486 -10.86 18.87 -7.45
CA ILE A 486 -12.05 19.72 -7.46
C ILE A 486 -12.78 19.40 -8.76
N VAL A 487 -13.95 18.78 -8.63
CA VAL A 487 -14.76 18.28 -9.74
C VAL A 487 -15.96 19.19 -9.94
N GLN A 488 -16.24 19.54 -11.19
CA GLN A 488 -17.51 20.15 -11.60
C GLN A 488 -18.36 19.11 -12.34
N TRP A 489 -19.55 18.81 -11.84
CA TRP A 489 -20.49 17.87 -12.45
C TRP A 489 -21.33 18.53 -13.55
N LYS A 490 -22.06 17.72 -14.33
CA LYS A 490 -22.90 18.19 -15.46
C LYS A 490 -24.01 19.15 -15.03
N ASP A 491 -24.51 19.00 -13.81
CA ASP A 491 -25.54 19.87 -13.23
C ASP A 491 -24.97 21.21 -12.70
N GLY A 492 -23.65 21.41 -12.83
CA GLY A 492 -22.93 22.59 -12.36
C GLY A 492 -22.49 22.51 -10.90
N SER A 493 -22.86 21.46 -10.16
CA SER A 493 -22.42 21.28 -8.78
C SER A 493 -20.92 21.00 -8.70
N GLU A 494 -20.28 21.49 -7.64
CA GLU A 494 -18.87 21.24 -7.37
C GLU A 494 -18.71 20.25 -6.21
N GLN A 495 -17.71 19.37 -6.33
CA GLN A 495 -17.37 18.40 -5.30
C GLN A 495 -15.86 18.27 -5.17
N THR A 496 -15.37 18.27 -3.94
CA THR A 496 -13.99 17.89 -3.63
C THR A 496 -13.92 16.38 -3.42
N LEU A 497 -13.08 15.69 -4.19
CA LEU A 497 -12.73 14.29 -3.98
C LEU A 497 -11.30 14.19 -3.47
N THR A 498 -11.06 13.27 -2.55
CA THR A 498 -9.70 12.93 -2.11
C THR A 498 -9.43 11.45 -2.28
N SER A 499 -8.20 11.12 -2.68
CA SER A 499 -7.66 9.76 -2.66
C SER A 499 -6.42 9.78 -1.78
N THR A 500 -6.46 9.07 -0.65
CA THR A 500 -5.41 9.16 0.38
C THR A 500 -4.84 7.78 0.67
N LEU A 501 -3.52 7.66 0.59
CA LEU A 501 -2.74 6.53 1.08
C LEU A 501 -1.97 6.97 2.32
N GLU A 502 -2.31 6.35 3.44
CA GLU A 502 -1.56 6.40 4.70
C GLU A 502 -1.01 4.98 4.96
N ALA A 503 0.32 4.83 4.93
CA ALA A 503 0.95 3.54 5.24
C ALA A 503 1.93 3.70 6.39
N TYR A 504 1.62 3.05 7.50
CA TYR A 504 2.47 2.90 8.68
C TYR A 504 2.57 1.41 8.99
N VAL A 505 3.74 0.81 8.77
CA VAL A 505 3.92 -0.64 8.89
C VAL A 505 5.13 -0.94 9.77
N THR A 506 5.20 -2.15 10.31
CA THR A 506 6.29 -2.59 11.20
C THR A 506 7.63 -2.79 10.49
N ARG A 507 7.65 -2.71 9.16
CA ARG A 507 8.84 -2.61 8.30
C ARG A 507 8.84 -1.22 7.65
N SER A 508 9.73 -0.96 6.70
CA SER A 508 9.66 0.31 5.95
C SER A 508 8.45 0.36 5.00
N ALA A 509 7.48 1.24 5.26
CA ALA A 509 6.38 1.66 4.40
C ALA A 509 6.90 2.23 3.08
N VAL A 510 8.00 3.00 3.09
CA VAL A 510 8.63 3.50 1.86
C VAL A 510 9.11 2.33 1.02
N ALA A 511 9.86 1.40 1.62
CA ALA A 511 10.36 0.24 0.92
C ALA A 511 9.20 -0.60 0.38
N LEU A 512 8.16 -0.83 1.16
CA LEU A 512 7.01 -1.61 0.74
C LEU A 512 6.27 -0.96 -0.45
N THR A 513 5.93 0.32 -0.34
CA THR A 513 5.13 1.04 -1.34
C THR A 513 5.88 1.31 -2.66
N VAL A 514 7.22 1.41 -2.62
CA VAL A 514 8.02 1.48 -3.86
C VAL A 514 8.22 0.08 -4.48
N SER A 515 8.41 -0.94 -3.65
CA SER A 515 8.86 -2.26 -4.14
C SER A 515 7.74 -3.18 -4.57
N LEU A 516 6.59 -3.10 -3.89
CA LEU A 516 5.48 -4.01 -4.12
C LEU A 516 4.87 -3.83 -5.51
N PRO A 517 4.63 -2.59 -6.01
CA PRO A 517 4.19 -2.39 -7.40
C PRO A 517 5.19 -2.98 -8.40
N CYS A 518 6.49 -2.83 -8.15
CA CYS A 518 7.53 -3.42 -8.98
C CYS A 518 7.50 -4.96 -8.98
N GLY A 519 7.30 -5.58 -7.81
CA GLY A 519 7.12 -7.03 -7.69
C GLY A 519 5.87 -7.54 -8.42
N ILE A 520 4.76 -6.81 -8.34
CA ILE A 520 3.50 -7.11 -9.06
C ILE A 520 3.73 -7.00 -10.56
N ALA A 521 4.27 -5.88 -11.03
CA ALA A 521 4.54 -5.63 -12.44
C ALA A 521 5.46 -6.69 -13.06
N ASN A 522 6.46 -7.17 -12.31
CA ASN A 522 7.30 -8.29 -12.75
C ASN A 522 6.45 -9.50 -13.19
N GLN A 523 5.49 -9.92 -12.36
CA GLN A 523 4.66 -11.06 -12.69
C GLN A 523 3.71 -10.76 -13.84
N LEU A 524 3.12 -9.56 -13.89
CA LEU A 524 2.23 -9.16 -14.97
C LEU A 524 2.93 -9.16 -16.34
N VAL A 525 4.16 -8.67 -16.42
CA VAL A 525 4.92 -8.71 -17.68
C VAL A 525 5.35 -10.13 -18.05
N LEU A 526 5.80 -10.94 -17.08
CA LEU A 526 6.15 -12.34 -17.34
C LEU A 526 4.95 -13.15 -17.83
N ASN A 527 3.75 -12.82 -17.35
CA ASN A 527 2.47 -13.41 -17.79
C ASN A 527 1.93 -12.79 -19.09
N GLY A 528 2.61 -11.80 -19.67
CA GLY A 528 2.22 -11.19 -20.93
C GLY A 528 1.00 -10.26 -20.84
N VAL A 529 0.73 -9.67 -19.68
CA VAL A 529 -0.30 -8.64 -19.51
C VAL A 529 0.10 -7.35 -20.22
N PHE A 530 1.35 -6.90 -20.01
CA PHE A 530 1.92 -5.76 -20.73
C PHE A 530 2.53 -6.24 -22.06
N LYS A 531 1.83 -5.97 -23.17
CA LYS A 531 2.20 -6.47 -24.51
C LYS A 531 2.77 -5.41 -25.45
N ALA A 532 2.42 -4.14 -25.24
CA ALA A 532 2.97 -3.07 -26.07
C ALA A 532 4.49 -3.04 -25.88
N PRO A 533 5.29 -2.84 -26.94
CA PRO A 533 6.73 -2.60 -26.80
C PRO A 533 7.01 -1.10 -26.57
N GLY A 534 8.26 -0.77 -26.29
CA GLY A 534 8.71 0.61 -26.10
C GLY A 534 8.83 1.03 -24.64
N VAL A 535 9.06 2.33 -24.44
CA VAL A 535 9.24 2.98 -23.14
C VAL A 535 7.87 3.41 -22.62
N GLN A 536 7.39 2.71 -21.60
CA GLN A 536 6.05 2.87 -21.04
C GLN A 536 6.07 3.45 -19.63
N VAL A 537 4.93 4.06 -19.29
CA VAL A 537 4.56 4.70 -18.02
C VAL A 537 3.10 4.39 -17.72
N LEU A 538 2.64 4.72 -16.52
CA LEU A 538 1.31 4.35 -16.00
C LEU A 538 0.28 5.48 -16.17
N TYR A 539 0.09 5.98 -17.38
CA TYR A 539 -0.79 7.15 -17.63
C TYR A 539 -2.12 6.79 -18.29
N THR A 540 -2.43 5.51 -18.40
CA THR A 540 -3.67 5.04 -19.03
C THR A 540 -4.32 3.95 -18.20
N LYS A 541 -5.64 3.79 -18.35
CA LYS A 541 -6.39 2.76 -17.66
C LYS A 541 -5.87 1.36 -17.98
N GLU A 542 -5.50 1.12 -19.24
CA GLU A 542 -4.95 -0.14 -19.71
C GLU A 542 -3.64 -0.50 -18.99
N THR A 543 -2.81 0.50 -18.69
CA THR A 543 -1.55 0.30 -17.95
C THR A 543 -1.76 0.24 -16.44
N CYS A 544 -2.78 0.91 -15.90
CA CYS A 544 -3.00 1.05 -14.46
C CYS A 544 -3.85 -0.09 -13.86
N ASP A 545 -4.99 -0.43 -14.47
CA ASP A 545 -5.96 -1.39 -13.92
C ASP A 545 -5.37 -2.76 -13.53
N PRO A 546 -4.37 -3.33 -14.23
CA PRO A 546 -3.81 -4.61 -13.85
C PRO A 546 -2.93 -4.59 -12.58
N ILE A 547 -2.40 -3.44 -12.19
CA ILE A 547 -1.50 -3.25 -11.04
C ILE A 547 -2.32 -2.91 -9.81
#